data_AF-A0A445KT22-F1
#
_entry.id   AF-A0A445KT22-F1
#
_cell.length_a   1.000
_cell.length_b   1.000
_cell.length_c   1.000
_cell.angle_alpha   90.00
_cell.angle_beta   90.00
_cell.angle_gamma   90.00
#
_symmetry.space_group_name_H-M   'P 1'
#
loop_
_entity.id
_entity.type
_entity.pdbx_description
1 polymer ?
#
loop_
_entity_poly.entity_id
_entity_poly.type
_entity_poly.pdbx_seq_one_letter_code
_entity_poly.pdbx_strand_id
1 'polypeptide(L)'
;MLTIGREAAIEVQSLVRVLESSSGNTPCYSLVLFQDLLVSTSLSPDDTINLFTYAVLRLTPHALSSGTSSWSYLRKGSSASNVATESNMAHPSSLSESFYGSSDMSSGEDNHYHVVRPLQSDKWSKGKDGYLVTDLWGAEVGTWVFASPTVWLQHTGEKMYLCVYQHRSLTLMLLIPVSSIPNGEQGVSAVRQQVVENASLKILKVEEKLSKGWGGDNAYHVSGYRYLLVDGDRNVSRASPATKVTTLTKESLLAMNKLRQEVELEKSRAKLDSRNCEKDLEVCIRAKNNAWVISRVTRGKELYMVLEKANETLLYASDAVEKFSDRYCNGTFSLD
;
A
#
# COMPACT_ATOMS: atom_id res chain seq x y z
N MET A 1 8.12 -0.38 1.64
CA MET A 1 8.40 0.71 2.61
C MET A 1 9.37 1.68 1.96
N LEU A 2 9.15 3.00 2.06
CA LEU A 2 10.05 4.00 1.47
C LEU A 2 11.43 3.89 2.12
N THR A 3 12.49 3.80 1.30
CA THR A 3 13.86 3.90 1.83
C THR A 3 14.16 5.35 2.14
N ILE A 4 14.34 5.67 3.42
CA ILE A 4 14.61 7.02 3.89
C ILE A 4 16.03 7.09 4.47
N GLY A 5 16.71 8.23 4.25
CA GLY A 5 18.01 8.48 4.86
C GLY A 5 17.91 8.60 6.39
N ARG A 6 19.02 8.37 7.10
CA ARG A 6 19.08 8.39 8.58
C ARG A 6 18.42 9.63 9.19
N GLU A 7 18.74 10.81 8.66
CA GLU A 7 18.21 12.08 9.18
C GLU A 7 16.69 12.20 8.99
N ALA A 8 16.17 11.71 7.86
CA ALA A 8 14.72 11.66 7.64
C ALA A 8 14.04 10.63 8.56
N ALA A 9 14.69 9.49 8.80
CA ALA A 9 14.19 8.47 9.73
C ALA A 9 14.06 8.99 11.16
N ILE A 10 15.03 9.78 11.65
CA ILE A 10 14.99 10.38 12.98
C ILE A 10 13.79 11.35 13.11
N GLU A 11 13.57 12.19 12.11
CA GLU A 11 12.43 13.12 12.11
C GLU A 11 11.09 12.39 12.06
N VAL A 12 10.97 11.34 11.23
CA VAL A 12 9.78 10.48 11.17
C VAL A 12 9.50 9.83 12.53
N GLN A 13 10.52 9.24 13.16
CA GLN A 13 10.38 8.63 14.49
C GLN A 13 9.98 9.66 15.55
N SER A 14 10.54 10.87 15.47
CA SER A 14 10.14 11.94 16.37
C SER A 14 8.69 12.38 16.17
N LEU A 15 8.18 12.38 14.94
CA LEU A 15 6.78 12.66 14.64
C LEU A 15 5.86 11.56 15.19
N VAL A 16 6.19 10.28 14.93
CA VAL A 16 5.41 9.12 15.41
C VAL A 16 5.22 9.17 16.92
N ARG A 17 6.28 9.44 17.70
CA ARG A 17 6.15 9.56 19.17
C ARG A 17 5.17 10.64 19.61
N VAL A 18 5.14 11.78 18.92
CA VAL A 18 4.18 12.86 19.23
C VAL A 18 2.76 12.42 18.90
N LEU A 19 2.56 11.77 17.75
CA LEU A 19 1.26 11.23 17.34
C LEU A 19 0.74 10.19 18.33
N GLU A 20 1.61 9.30 18.83
CA GLU A 20 1.21 8.24 19.75
C GLU A 20 0.90 8.76 21.15
N SER A 21 1.55 9.85 21.57
CA SER A 21 1.26 10.54 22.85
C SER A 21 0.01 11.42 22.85
N SER A 22 -0.71 11.51 21.73
CA SER A 22 -1.77 12.51 21.53
C SER A 22 -3.07 12.26 22.30
N SER A 23 -3.33 11.03 22.77
CA SER A 23 -4.55 10.69 23.53
C SER A 23 -4.30 10.47 25.04
N GLY A 24 -3.22 11.04 25.57
CA GLY A 24 -2.85 10.89 26.98
C GLY A 24 -2.19 9.54 27.26
N ASN A 25 -2.75 8.76 28.18
CA ASN A 25 -2.14 7.51 28.66
C ASN A 25 -2.49 6.26 27.83
N THR A 26 -3.39 6.38 26.84
CA THR A 26 -3.81 5.22 26.04
C THR A 26 -2.97 5.15 24.76
N PRO A 27 -2.43 3.98 24.38
CA PRO A 27 -1.65 3.88 23.16
C PRO A 27 -2.51 4.16 21.93
N CYS A 28 -2.17 5.22 21.19
CA CYS A 28 -2.64 5.41 19.82
C CYS A 28 -1.76 4.64 18.85
N TYR A 29 -2.30 4.29 17.69
CA TYR A 29 -1.53 3.72 16.58
C TYR A 29 -1.44 4.71 15.43
N SER A 30 -0.37 4.60 14.63
CA SER A 30 -0.15 5.49 13.50
C SER A 30 0.28 4.77 12.23
N LEU A 31 -0.09 5.36 11.09
CA LEU A 31 0.39 5.01 9.75
C LEU A 31 0.84 6.30 9.05
N VAL A 32 2.07 6.33 8.56
CA VAL A 32 2.65 7.48 7.86
C VAL A 32 2.95 7.09 6.43
N LEU A 33 2.35 7.79 5.47
CA LEU A 33 2.55 7.59 4.04
C LEU A 33 3.14 8.84 3.38
N PHE A 34 3.98 8.66 2.38
CA PHE A 34 4.50 9.72 1.53
C PHE A 34 4.45 9.26 0.07
N GLN A 35 3.78 10.01 -0.81
CA GLN A 35 3.60 9.62 -2.22
C GLN A 35 3.04 8.19 -2.38
N ASP A 36 2.02 7.86 -1.59
CA ASP A 36 1.40 6.52 -1.52
C ASP A 36 2.31 5.38 -1.01
N LEU A 37 3.52 5.70 -0.56
CA LEU A 37 4.45 4.72 -0.01
C LEU A 37 4.40 4.74 1.51
N LEU A 38 4.34 3.55 2.12
CA LEU A 38 4.46 3.39 3.56
C LEU A 38 5.83 3.83 4.04
N VAL A 39 5.87 4.81 4.94
CA VAL A 39 7.09 5.33 5.58
C VAL A 39 7.27 4.74 6.97
N SER A 40 6.20 4.68 7.77
CA SER A 40 6.23 4.16 9.13
C SER A 40 4.86 3.66 9.56
N THR A 41 4.84 2.66 10.45
CA THR A 41 3.64 2.15 11.09
C THR A 41 3.95 1.68 12.51
N SER A 42 2.97 1.78 13.40
CA SER A 42 2.96 1.08 14.69
C SER A 42 1.91 -0.03 14.80
N LEU A 43 1.24 -0.34 13.69
CA LEU A 43 0.24 -1.42 13.62
C LEU A 43 0.89 -2.79 13.46
N SER A 44 0.10 -3.83 13.74
CA SER A 44 0.45 -5.21 13.38
C SER A 44 0.63 -5.34 11.85
N PRO A 45 1.38 -6.32 11.34
CA PRO A 45 1.56 -6.51 9.90
C PRO A 45 0.23 -6.65 9.13
N ASP A 46 -0.71 -7.43 9.66
CA ASP A 46 -2.01 -7.68 9.00
C ASP A 46 -2.87 -6.40 8.96
N ASP A 47 -2.96 -5.69 10.09
CA ASP A 47 -3.69 -4.41 10.15
C ASP A 47 -3.03 -3.34 9.28
N THR A 48 -1.69 -3.33 9.21
CA THR A 48 -0.92 -2.45 8.33
C THR A 48 -1.29 -2.68 6.88
N ILE A 49 -1.30 -3.93 6.40
CA ILE A 49 -1.59 -4.27 5.00
C ILE A 49 -3.00 -3.81 4.63
N ASN A 50 -3.97 -4.09 5.50
CA ASN A 50 -5.37 -3.73 5.28
C ASN A 50 -5.55 -2.20 5.23
N LEU A 51 -5.00 -1.48 6.21
CA LEU A 51 -5.15 -0.03 6.29
C LEU A 51 -4.34 0.70 5.21
N PHE A 52 -3.13 0.23 4.89
CA PHE A 52 -2.32 0.76 3.81
C PHE A 52 -3.03 0.63 2.46
N THR A 53 -3.58 -0.57 2.18
CA THR A 53 -4.32 -0.83 0.93
C THR A 53 -5.53 0.09 0.84
N TYR A 54 -6.26 0.26 1.93
CA TYR A 54 -7.38 1.19 1.99
C TYR A 54 -6.93 2.64 1.73
N ALA A 55 -5.85 3.08 2.38
CA ALA A 55 -5.35 4.43 2.29
C ALA A 55 -4.91 4.81 0.88
N VAL A 56 -4.10 3.97 0.22
CA VAL A 56 -3.62 4.23 -1.15
C VAL A 56 -4.77 4.28 -2.15
N LEU A 57 -5.83 3.51 -1.95
CA LEU A 57 -6.97 3.48 -2.87
C LEU A 57 -7.94 4.66 -2.67
N ARG A 58 -7.97 5.28 -1.49
CA ARG A 58 -9.07 6.18 -1.09
C ARG A 58 -8.69 7.45 -0.35
N LEU A 59 -7.58 7.44 0.38
CA LEU A 59 -7.25 8.46 1.39
C LEU A 59 -5.98 9.25 1.09
N THR A 60 -5.23 8.94 0.05
CA THR A 60 -4.03 9.72 -0.31
C THR A 60 -4.40 10.90 -1.22
N PRO A 61 -3.55 11.95 -1.30
CA PRO A 61 -3.80 13.07 -2.20
C PRO A 61 -4.02 12.64 -3.65
N HIS A 62 -3.31 11.61 -4.11
CA HIS A 62 -3.50 11.03 -5.44
C HIS A 62 -4.88 10.39 -5.59
N ALA A 63 -5.32 9.59 -4.61
CA ALA A 63 -6.65 9.01 -4.61
C ALA A 63 -7.77 10.09 -4.62
N LEU A 64 -7.62 11.17 -3.85
CA LEU A 64 -8.62 12.24 -3.75
C LEU A 64 -8.68 13.16 -4.97
N SER A 65 -7.55 13.38 -5.64
CA SER A 65 -7.48 14.21 -6.86
C SER A 65 -7.92 13.44 -8.11
N SER A 66 -7.88 12.10 -8.06
CA SER A 66 -8.25 11.22 -9.16
C SER A 66 -9.76 11.04 -9.34
N GLY A 67 -10.51 12.13 -9.38
CA GLY A 67 -11.80 12.11 -10.09
C GLY A 67 -11.50 11.68 -11.52
N THR A 68 -11.91 10.46 -11.90
CA THR A 68 -11.66 9.78 -13.20
C THR A 68 -10.32 9.07 -13.43
N SER A 69 -9.76 8.32 -12.47
CA SER A 69 -8.83 7.23 -12.83
C SER A 69 -9.56 5.88 -12.99
N SER A 70 -9.64 5.41 -14.24
CA SER A 70 -10.25 4.14 -14.64
C SER A 70 -9.44 2.96 -14.11
N TRP A 71 -9.66 2.58 -12.86
CA TRP A 71 -9.25 1.27 -12.35
C TRP A 71 -10.28 0.24 -12.81
N SER A 72 -10.13 -0.23 -14.05
CA SER A 72 -10.82 -1.43 -14.51
C SER A 72 -10.14 -2.64 -13.89
N TYR A 73 -10.75 -3.19 -12.85
CA TYR A 73 -10.44 -4.55 -12.43
C TYR A 73 -10.91 -5.48 -13.55
N LEU A 74 -9.97 -6.09 -14.27
CA LEU A 74 -10.22 -7.26 -15.10
C LEU A 74 -10.62 -8.41 -14.17
N ARG A 75 -11.92 -8.45 -13.83
CA ARG A 75 -12.53 -9.63 -13.22
C ARG A 75 -12.55 -10.69 -14.32
N LYS A 76 -11.65 -11.65 -14.24
CA LYS A 76 -11.61 -12.83 -15.11
C LYS A 76 -12.89 -13.66 -14.87
N GLY A 77 -13.95 -13.30 -15.57
CA GLY A 77 -15.15 -14.13 -15.69
C GLY A 77 -14.94 -15.10 -16.84
N SER A 78 -14.91 -16.39 -16.53
CA SER A 78 -15.08 -17.43 -17.54
C SER A 78 -16.52 -17.38 -18.05
N SER A 79 -16.73 -16.87 -19.26
CA SER A 79 -17.89 -17.21 -20.09
C SER A 79 -17.55 -16.95 -21.55
N ALA A 80 -17.78 -17.96 -22.36
CA ALA A 80 -17.50 -18.00 -23.77
C ALA A 80 -18.57 -17.30 -24.61
N SER A 81 -18.19 -17.05 -25.86
CA SER A 81 -19.00 -16.99 -27.09
C SER A 81 -19.47 -15.62 -27.63
N ASN A 82 -18.89 -15.33 -28.81
CA ASN A 82 -19.48 -14.84 -30.08
C ASN A 82 -19.95 -13.37 -30.17
N VAL A 83 -19.26 -12.50 -30.95
CA VAL A 83 -19.49 -12.18 -32.40
C VAL A 83 -20.90 -11.56 -32.61
N ALA A 84 -21.17 -10.40 -33.23
CA ALA A 84 -20.40 -9.29 -33.82
C ALA A 84 -21.36 -8.11 -34.15
N THR A 85 -20.78 -6.98 -34.60
CA THR A 85 -21.32 -5.99 -35.57
C THR A 85 -22.05 -4.72 -35.05
N GLU A 86 -21.34 -3.60 -35.21
CA GLU A 86 -21.71 -2.21 -35.59
C GLU A 86 -23.08 -1.59 -35.25
N SER A 87 -23.09 -0.43 -34.56
CA SER A 87 -23.09 0.92 -35.19
C SER A 87 -23.52 2.07 -34.23
N ASN A 88 -22.86 3.22 -34.42
CA ASN A 88 -23.31 4.62 -34.29
C ASN A 88 -23.77 5.27 -32.95
N MET A 89 -22.93 6.23 -32.51
CA MET A 89 -23.21 7.65 -32.18
C MET A 89 -24.44 8.03 -31.33
N ALA A 90 -24.17 8.58 -30.13
CA ALA A 90 -24.52 9.94 -29.66
C ALA A 90 -24.70 10.00 -28.12
N HIS A 91 -24.06 10.98 -27.48
CA HIS A 91 -24.41 11.45 -26.12
C HIS A 91 -25.67 12.34 -26.21
N PRO A 92 -26.54 12.37 -25.18
CA PRO A 92 -26.38 13.37 -24.11
C PRO A 92 -26.80 12.92 -22.70
N SER A 93 -26.63 13.85 -21.76
CA SER A 93 -26.61 13.78 -20.30
C SER A 93 -27.96 13.68 -19.56
N SER A 94 -27.86 13.14 -18.33
CA SER A 94 -28.53 13.51 -17.07
C SER A 94 -29.76 12.73 -16.57
N LEU A 95 -29.68 12.43 -15.25
CA LEU A 95 -30.72 12.21 -14.22
C LEU A 95 -31.43 10.83 -14.10
N SER A 96 -30.93 10.09 -13.08
CA SER A 96 -31.63 9.40 -11.98
C SER A 96 -32.65 8.25 -12.19
N GLU A 97 -32.34 7.16 -11.45
CA GLU A 97 -33.20 6.14 -10.84
C GLU A 97 -34.11 5.26 -11.70
N SER A 98 -33.79 3.96 -11.78
CA SER A 98 -34.48 2.92 -10.99
C SER A 98 -34.28 1.50 -11.57
N PHE A 99 -33.97 0.57 -10.65
CA PHE A 99 -34.38 -0.83 -10.56
C PHE A 99 -34.70 -1.66 -11.82
N TYR A 100 -33.97 -2.78 -11.96
CA TYR A 100 -34.41 -4.19 -12.10
C TYR A 100 -33.13 -4.99 -12.41
N GLY A 101 -32.78 -6.13 -11.82
CA GLY A 101 -33.41 -7.06 -10.91
C GLY A 101 -32.66 -8.39 -11.09
N SER A 102 -32.35 -9.09 -10.01
CA SER A 102 -32.13 -10.54 -10.06
C SER A 102 -32.80 -11.11 -8.84
N SER A 103 -34.08 -11.41 -9.01
CA SER A 103 -34.86 -12.27 -8.15
C SER A 103 -34.23 -13.66 -8.11
N ASP A 104 -34.03 -14.20 -6.92
CA ASP A 104 -34.46 -15.57 -6.63
C ASP A 104 -34.91 -15.69 -5.17
N MET A 105 -36.01 -16.43 -5.03
CA MET A 105 -36.96 -16.51 -3.92
C MET A 105 -36.39 -17.04 -2.60
N SER A 106 -36.64 -16.34 -1.48
CA SER A 106 -37.25 -16.96 -0.29
C SER A 106 -37.87 -15.90 0.62
N SER A 107 -39.07 -16.17 1.11
CA SER A 107 -39.90 -15.32 1.95
C SER A 107 -39.45 -15.31 3.42
N GLY A 108 -39.21 -14.13 3.97
CA GLY A 108 -39.07 -13.92 5.41
C GLY A 108 -38.75 -12.45 5.71
N GLU A 109 -39.57 -11.80 6.53
CA GLU A 109 -39.28 -10.50 7.14
C GLU A 109 -37.84 -10.47 7.66
N ASP A 110 -37.01 -9.52 7.22
CA ASP A 110 -35.88 -9.11 8.05
C ASP A 110 -35.34 -7.72 7.72
N ASN A 111 -35.14 -6.95 8.79
CA ASN A 111 -34.68 -5.57 8.83
C ASN A 111 -33.53 -5.29 7.83
N HIS A 112 -33.79 -4.41 6.87
CA HIS A 112 -32.75 -3.81 6.04
C HIS A 112 -31.89 -2.83 6.86
N TYR A 113 -30.94 -3.36 7.63
CA TYR A 113 -29.76 -2.58 7.98
C TYR A 113 -29.02 -2.28 6.68
N HIS A 114 -29.10 -1.03 6.20
CA HIS A 114 -28.17 -0.54 5.20
C HIS A 114 -26.76 -0.65 5.79
N VAL A 115 -26.06 -1.74 5.49
CA VAL A 115 -24.63 -1.86 5.78
C VAL A 115 -23.96 -0.78 4.94
N VAL A 116 -23.64 0.35 5.58
CA VAL A 116 -22.81 1.40 5.00
C VAL A 116 -21.56 0.70 4.50
N ARG A 117 -21.39 0.59 3.19
CA ARG A 117 -20.11 0.15 2.63
C ARG A 117 -19.18 1.35 2.80
N PRO A 118 -18.16 1.28 3.67
CA PRO A 118 -17.26 2.41 3.93
C PRO A 118 -16.37 2.78 2.72
N LEU A 119 -16.66 2.22 1.54
CA LEU A 119 -15.77 2.08 0.38
C LEU A 119 -16.33 2.76 -0.89
N GLN A 120 -17.11 3.84 -0.75
CA GLN A 120 -17.55 4.62 -1.91
C GLN A 120 -16.43 5.58 -2.34
N SER A 121 -16.09 5.56 -3.63
CA SER A 121 -15.23 6.61 -4.21
C SER A 121 -15.90 7.96 -4.05
N ASP A 122 -15.11 9.03 -4.03
CA ASP A 122 -15.62 10.40 -4.07
C ASP A 122 -16.44 10.85 -2.84
N LYS A 123 -16.35 10.08 -1.75
CA LYS A 123 -16.99 10.39 -0.46
C LYS A 123 -16.04 10.94 0.60
N TRP A 124 -14.76 11.06 0.26
CA TRP A 124 -13.77 11.68 1.12
C TRP A 124 -13.36 13.02 0.52
N SER A 125 -13.24 14.03 1.37
CA SER A 125 -12.76 15.35 0.97
C SER A 125 -11.82 15.89 2.02
N LYS A 126 -10.92 16.78 1.60
CA LYS A 126 -9.98 17.44 2.50
C LYS A 126 -10.63 18.64 3.16
N GLY A 127 -10.71 18.61 4.49
CA GLY A 127 -11.16 19.72 5.34
C GLY A 127 -10.16 20.87 5.37
N LYS A 128 -10.62 22.04 5.86
CA LYS A 128 -9.80 23.26 5.98
C LYS A 128 -8.66 23.13 6.97
N ASP A 129 -8.83 22.27 7.97
CA ASP A 129 -7.86 21.92 9.00
C ASP A 129 -6.82 20.89 8.52
N GLY A 130 -6.94 20.39 7.27
CA GLY A 130 -6.06 19.38 6.70
C GLY A 130 -6.47 17.94 7.01
N TYR A 131 -7.50 17.72 7.83
CA TYR A 131 -8.07 16.38 8.06
C TYR A 131 -9.01 15.98 6.93
N LEU A 132 -9.14 14.68 6.67
CA LEU A 132 -10.13 14.15 5.76
C LEU A 132 -11.48 13.97 6.46
N VAL A 133 -12.53 14.36 5.76
CA VAL A 133 -13.92 14.26 6.20
C VAL A 133 -14.73 13.44 5.22
N THR A 134 -15.76 12.76 5.71
CA THR A 134 -16.68 11.94 4.91
C THR A 134 -18.10 11.99 5.50
N ASP A 135 -19.11 11.93 4.62
CA ASP A 135 -20.53 11.86 4.96
C ASP A 135 -21.02 10.42 5.19
N LEU A 136 -20.18 9.41 4.94
CA LEU A 136 -20.55 8.00 4.97
C LEU A 136 -20.95 7.49 6.37
N TRP A 137 -20.34 8.01 7.43
CA TRP A 137 -20.51 7.47 8.79
C TRP A 137 -21.76 7.96 9.52
N GLY A 138 -22.73 8.49 8.78
CA GLY A 138 -24.00 8.99 9.31
C GLY A 138 -23.86 10.42 9.85
N ALA A 139 -24.90 11.20 9.62
CA ALA A 139 -25.21 12.40 10.38
C ALA A 139 -26.36 12.03 11.31
N GLU A 140 -26.29 12.39 12.60
CA GLU A 140 -27.49 12.34 13.44
C GLU A 140 -28.56 13.21 12.78
N VAL A 141 -29.76 12.65 12.57
CA VAL A 141 -30.87 13.27 11.84
C VAL A 141 -31.10 14.69 12.38
N GLY A 142 -30.87 15.69 11.53
CA GLY A 142 -31.09 17.11 11.86
C GLY A 142 -29.83 17.93 12.19
N THR A 143 -28.65 17.31 12.24
CA THR A 143 -27.38 17.99 12.56
C THR A 143 -26.37 17.80 11.43
N TRP A 144 -25.74 18.87 10.96
CA TRP A 144 -24.64 18.82 9.95
C TRP A 144 -23.31 18.36 10.58
N VAL A 145 -23.37 17.51 11.61
CA VAL A 145 -22.19 17.00 12.31
C VAL A 145 -21.86 15.63 11.71
N PHE A 146 -20.78 15.58 10.93
CA PHE A 146 -20.28 14.34 10.37
C PHE A 146 -19.62 13.51 11.46
N ALA A 147 -20.06 12.26 11.64
CA ALA A 147 -19.43 11.35 12.59
C ALA A 147 -18.01 10.97 12.15
N SER A 148 -17.10 10.86 13.11
CA SER A 148 -15.74 10.44 12.87
C SER A 148 -15.72 8.96 12.44
N PRO A 149 -15.03 8.64 11.34
CA PRO A 149 -14.91 7.27 10.86
C PRO A 149 -14.34 6.35 11.93
N THR A 150 -14.90 5.15 12.05
CA THR A 150 -14.39 4.12 12.96
C THR A 150 -14.04 2.84 12.22
N VAL A 151 -12.97 2.19 12.66
CA VAL A 151 -12.45 0.92 12.13
C VAL A 151 -12.21 -0.07 13.26
N TRP A 152 -12.15 -1.35 12.94
CA TRP A 152 -11.78 -2.40 13.88
C TRP A 152 -10.37 -2.91 13.54
N LEU A 153 -9.49 -2.97 14.54
CA LEU A 153 -8.20 -3.64 14.39
C LEU A 153 -8.38 -5.14 14.63
N GLN A 154 -7.91 -5.96 13.69
CA GLN A 154 -8.05 -7.41 13.77
C GLN A 154 -7.17 -7.98 14.88
N HIS A 155 -5.98 -7.42 15.07
CA HIS A 155 -5.02 -7.94 16.04
C HIS A 155 -5.48 -7.72 17.49
N THR A 156 -5.94 -6.51 17.83
CA THR A 156 -6.37 -6.18 19.19
C THR A 156 -7.85 -6.42 19.41
N GLY A 157 -8.64 -6.55 18.35
CA GLY A 157 -10.09 -6.63 18.44
C GLY A 157 -10.74 -5.34 18.94
N GLU A 158 -10.03 -4.21 18.91
CA GLU A 158 -10.53 -2.93 19.42
C GLU A 158 -11.11 -2.05 18.31
N LYS A 159 -12.13 -1.28 18.68
CA LYS A 159 -12.72 -0.25 17.82
C LYS A 159 -11.95 1.05 17.97
N MET A 160 -11.50 1.60 16.84
CA MET A 160 -10.67 2.80 16.76
C MET A 160 -11.38 3.89 15.97
N TYR A 161 -11.25 5.15 16.39
CA TYR A 161 -11.46 6.30 15.54
C TYR A 161 -10.32 6.43 14.53
N LEU A 162 -10.65 6.68 13.27
CA LEU A 162 -9.70 6.91 12.20
C LEU A 162 -9.63 8.40 11.87
N CYS A 163 -8.52 9.03 12.25
CA CYS A 163 -8.23 10.43 11.94
C CYS A 163 -7.15 10.49 10.85
N VAL A 164 -7.52 10.95 9.65
CA VAL A 164 -6.57 11.05 8.53
C VAL A 164 -6.25 12.51 8.27
N TYR A 165 -4.97 12.87 8.35
CA TYR A 165 -4.45 14.22 8.12
C TYR A 165 -3.54 14.23 6.89
N GLN A 166 -3.66 15.25 6.04
CA GLN A 166 -2.86 15.39 4.84
C GLN A 166 -2.14 16.72 4.78
N HIS A 167 -0.84 16.68 4.52
CA HIS A 167 -0.02 17.85 4.24
C HIS A 167 0.89 17.61 3.02
N ARG A 168 0.64 18.33 1.93
CA ARG A 168 1.30 18.10 0.62
C ARG A 168 1.24 16.61 0.25
N SER A 169 2.39 15.95 0.06
CA SER A 169 2.49 14.53 -0.28
C SER A 169 2.46 13.58 0.93
N LEU A 170 2.41 14.12 2.15
CA LEU A 170 2.37 13.35 3.39
C LEU A 170 0.92 13.07 3.79
N THR A 171 0.62 11.80 4.10
CA THR A 171 -0.65 11.37 4.69
C THR A 171 -0.36 10.69 6.03
N LEU A 172 -0.99 11.19 7.09
CA LEU A 172 -0.88 10.68 8.45
C LEU A 172 -2.21 10.08 8.85
N MET A 173 -2.21 8.85 9.33
CA MET A 173 -3.40 8.20 9.87
C MET A 173 -3.13 7.94 11.34
N LEU A 174 -3.99 8.48 12.19
CA LEU A 174 -3.97 8.29 13.63
C LEU A 174 -5.20 7.48 14.02
N LEU A 175 -4.96 6.39 14.74
CA LEU A 175 -5.98 5.50 15.27
C LEU A 175 -6.06 5.67 16.78
N ILE A 176 -7.21 6.13 17.25
CA ILE A 176 -7.45 6.43 18.67
C ILE A 176 -8.51 5.46 19.19
N PRO A 177 -8.26 4.72 20.27
CA PRO A 177 -9.26 3.83 20.86
C PRO A 177 -10.55 4.58 21.19
N VAL A 178 -11.70 4.03 20.79
CA VAL A 178 -13.00 4.67 21.09
C VAL A 178 -13.21 4.75 22.62
N SER A 179 -12.71 3.76 23.36
CA SER A 179 -12.73 3.70 24.81
C SER A 179 -11.96 4.83 25.50
N SER A 180 -10.99 5.45 24.83
CA SER A 180 -10.14 6.50 25.42
C SER A 180 -10.73 7.91 25.27
N ILE A 181 -11.86 8.07 24.59
CA ILE A 181 -12.47 9.38 24.32
C ILE A 181 -13.79 9.51 25.08
N PRO A 182 -13.80 10.18 26.25
CA PRO A 182 -14.99 10.25 27.10
C PRO A 182 -16.15 11.06 26.50
N ASN A 183 -15.86 11.98 25.58
CA ASN A 183 -16.83 12.93 25.01
C ASN A 183 -17.14 12.68 23.51
N GLY A 184 -16.94 11.46 23.02
CA GLY A 184 -17.20 11.09 21.62
C GLY A 184 -16.56 12.08 20.61
N GLU A 185 -17.36 12.61 19.68
CA GLU A 185 -16.88 13.52 18.62
C GLU A 185 -16.19 14.79 19.12
N GLN A 186 -16.67 15.40 20.22
CA GLN A 186 -16.00 16.58 20.79
C GLN A 186 -14.59 16.24 21.29
N GLY A 187 -14.43 15.05 21.88
CA GLY A 187 -13.12 14.56 22.30
C GLY A 187 -12.21 14.25 21.12
N VAL A 188 -12.74 13.69 20.03
CA VAL A 188 -11.97 13.49 18.78
C VAL A 188 -11.48 14.82 18.22
N SER A 189 -12.36 15.84 18.17
CA SER A 189 -11.98 17.18 17.69
C SER A 189 -10.88 17.82 18.55
N ALA A 190 -10.95 17.65 19.87
CA ALA A 190 -9.91 18.14 20.79
C ALA A 190 -8.56 17.46 20.54
N VAL A 191 -8.55 16.14 20.36
CA VAL A 191 -7.32 15.39 20.04
C VAL A 191 -6.75 15.82 18.68
N ARG A 192 -7.60 16.00 17.66
CA ARG A 192 -7.17 16.50 16.34
C ARG A 192 -6.48 17.87 16.46
N GLN A 193 -7.08 18.78 17.20
CA GLN A 193 -6.51 20.10 17.43
C GLN A 193 -5.16 20.00 18.15
N GLN A 194 -5.08 19.23 19.23
CA GLN A 194 -3.84 19.00 19.98
C GLN A 194 -2.73 18.39 19.12
N VAL A 195 -3.08 17.45 18.22
CA VAL A 195 -2.13 16.86 17.27
C VAL A 195 -1.58 17.92 16.32
N VAL A 196 -2.44 18.76 15.74
CA VAL A 196 -1.99 19.82 14.83
C VAL A 196 -1.08 20.81 15.56
N GLU A 197 -1.47 21.25 16.75
CA GLU A 197 -0.69 22.19 17.56
C GLU A 197 0.71 21.64 17.90
N ASN A 198 0.78 20.39 18.38
CA ASN A 198 2.04 19.79 18.83
C ASN A 198 2.91 19.22 17.70
N ALA A 199 2.30 18.75 16.62
CA ALA A 199 3.01 18.06 15.54
C ALA A 199 3.28 18.95 14.31
N SER A 200 2.62 20.11 14.15
CA SER A 200 2.72 20.98 12.95
C SER A 200 4.15 21.18 12.44
N LEU A 201 5.07 21.63 13.31
CA LEU A 201 6.47 21.83 12.94
C LEU A 201 7.18 20.53 12.54
N LYS A 202 6.85 19.39 13.17
CA LYS A 202 7.42 18.08 12.83
C LYS A 202 6.88 17.56 11.51
N ILE A 203 5.59 17.75 11.25
CA ILE A 203 4.94 17.43 9.98
C ILE A 203 5.63 18.17 8.83
N LEU A 204 5.85 19.48 8.99
CA LEU A 204 6.56 20.30 8.00
C LEU A 204 7.99 19.81 7.76
N LYS A 205 8.74 19.52 8.83
CA LYS A 205 10.11 19.02 8.72
C LYS A 205 10.19 17.65 8.05
N VAL A 206 9.30 16.72 8.42
CA VAL A 206 9.23 15.38 7.82
C VAL A 206 8.91 15.51 6.33
N GLU A 207 7.90 16.31 5.96
CA GLU A 207 7.57 16.53 4.56
C GLU A 207 8.75 17.11 3.78
N GLU A 208 9.42 18.14 4.32
CA GLU A 208 10.59 18.76 3.67
C GLU A 208 11.74 17.76 3.48
N LYS A 209 12.06 16.97 4.52
CA LYS A 209 13.15 15.99 4.48
C LYS A 209 12.85 14.86 3.50
N LEU A 210 11.62 14.35 3.48
CA LEU A 210 11.20 13.30 2.54
C LEU A 210 11.19 13.83 1.11
N SER A 211 10.66 15.04 0.89
CA SER A 211 10.64 15.69 -0.43
C SER A 211 12.03 16.00 -0.96
N LYS A 212 12.99 16.42 -0.12
CA LYS A 212 14.41 16.60 -0.53
C LYS A 212 15.09 15.29 -0.91
N GLY A 213 14.75 14.20 -0.23
CA GLY A 213 15.26 12.86 -0.53
C GLY A 213 14.47 12.14 -1.64
N TRP A 214 13.40 12.73 -2.14
CA TRP A 214 12.52 12.12 -3.13
C TRP A 214 13.15 12.23 -4.52
N GLY A 215 13.65 11.12 -5.06
CA GLY A 215 14.18 11.07 -6.43
C GLY A 215 13.09 11.00 -7.53
N GLY A 216 11.82 11.26 -7.19
CA GLY A 216 10.67 11.12 -8.08
C GLY A 216 10.07 9.71 -8.11
N ASP A 217 8.95 9.54 -8.83
CA ASP A 217 8.24 8.25 -8.99
C ASP A 217 9.13 7.15 -9.59
N ASN A 218 10.24 7.55 -10.23
CA ASN A 218 11.24 6.69 -10.84
C ASN A 218 12.62 6.78 -10.18
N ALA A 219 12.73 7.31 -8.95
CA ALA A 219 13.99 7.52 -8.22
C ALA A 219 14.93 6.31 -8.23
N TYR A 220 14.34 5.11 -8.16
CA TYR A 220 15.05 3.84 -8.09
C TYR A 220 14.76 2.96 -9.32
N HIS A 221 14.25 3.57 -10.39
CA HIS A 221 13.97 2.87 -11.64
C HIS A 221 15.28 2.52 -12.35
N VAL A 222 15.41 1.26 -12.76
CA VAL A 222 16.47 0.82 -13.67
C VAL A 222 15.82 0.38 -14.98
N SER A 223 16.12 1.06 -16.09
CA SER A 223 15.54 0.77 -17.40
C SER A 223 15.87 -0.66 -17.86
N GLY A 224 14.91 -1.34 -18.49
CA GLY A 224 15.07 -2.75 -18.93
C GLY A 224 14.82 -3.85 -17.88
N TYR A 225 14.93 -3.53 -16.59
CA TYR A 225 14.76 -4.51 -15.49
C TYR A 225 13.41 -4.39 -14.80
N ARG A 226 12.90 -5.51 -14.27
CA ARG A 226 11.83 -5.49 -13.26
C ARG A 226 12.33 -6.26 -12.05
N TYR A 227 12.31 -5.65 -10.88
CA TYR A 227 12.92 -6.24 -9.70
C TYR A 227 12.09 -6.01 -8.44
N LEU A 228 12.32 -6.86 -7.45
CA LEU A 228 11.88 -6.73 -6.07
C LEU A 228 13.09 -7.05 -5.19
N LEU A 229 13.51 -6.09 -4.39
CA LEU A 229 14.52 -6.21 -3.36
C LEU A 229 13.82 -6.19 -2.00
N VAL A 230 14.14 -7.15 -1.14
CA VAL A 230 13.68 -7.26 0.23
C VAL A 230 14.92 -7.29 1.11
N ASP A 231 15.05 -6.33 2.01
CA ASP A 231 16.10 -6.26 3.02
C ASP A 231 15.46 -6.56 4.37
N GLY A 232 15.54 -7.83 4.81
CA GLY A 232 14.96 -8.28 6.07
C GLY A 232 15.60 -7.61 7.28
N ASP A 233 16.91 -7.38 7.25
CA ASP A 233 17.65 -6.73 8.34
C ASP A 233 17.12 -5.32 8.63
N ARG A 234 16.76 -4.61 7.56
CA ARG A 234 16.28 -3.22 7.64
C ARG A 234 14.77 -3.09 7.57
N ASN A 235 14.04 -4.20 7.40
CA ASN A 235 12.60 -4.21 7.07
C ASN A 235 12.24 -3.28 5.90
N VAL A 236 13.11 -3.20 4.89
CA VAL A 236 12.92 -2.35 3.72
C VAL A 236 12.65 -3.21 2.50
N SER A 237 11.68 -2.81 1.68
CA SER A 237 11.46 -3.40 0.37
C SER A 237 11.47 -2.33 -0.71
N ARG A 238 12.12 -2.63 -1.84
CA ARG A 238 12.19 -1.77 -3.03
C ARG A 238 11.75 -2.57 -4.25
N ALA A 239 11.02 -1.96 -5.16
CA ALA A 239 10.61 -2.64 -6.39
C ALA A 239 10.66 -1.68 -7.57
N SER A 240 10.63 -2.25 -8.77
CA SER A 240 10.37 -1.47 -9.97
C SER A 240 8.99 -0.78 -9.90
N PRO A 241 8.82 0.39 -10.55
CA PRO A 241 7.53 1.09 -10.57
C PRO A 241 6.39 0.19 -11.02
N ALA A 242 5.21 0.34 -10.41
CA ALA A 242 4.04 -0.52 -10.65
C ALA A 242 3.66 -0.55 -12.14
N THR A 243 3.74 0.59 -12.83
CA THR A 243 3.52 0.74 -14.27
C THR A 243 4.44 -0.12 -15.13
N LYS A 244 5.60 -0.54 -14.61
CA LYS A 244 6.52 -1.45 -15.28
C LYS A 244 6.24 -2.90 -14.88
N VAL A 245 5.88 -3.16 -13.63
CA VAL A 245 5.50 -4.52 -13.18
C VAL A 245 4.28 -5.02 -13.95
N THR A 246 3.30 -4.16 -14.22
CA THR A 246 2.11 -4.48 -15.03
C THR A 246 2.43 -4.79 -16.50
N THR A 247 3.63 -4.47 -16.97
CA THR A 247 4.09 -4.80 -18.33
C THR A 247 4.82 -6.13 -18.42
N LEU A 248 4.90 -6.91 -17.33
CA LEU A 248 5.36 -8.30 -17.41
C LEU A 248 4.43 -9.09 -18.32
N THR A 249 5.02 -9.83 -19.25
CA THR A 249 4.26 -10.81 -20.02
C THR A 249 3.76 -11.95 -19.12
N LYS A 250 2.69 -12.62 -19.55
CA LYS A 250 2.08 -13.75 -18.83
C LYS A 250 3.10 -14.84 -18.47
N GLU A 251 3.99 -15.19 -19.41
CA GLU A 251 5.00 -16.22 -19.20
C GLU A 251 6.06 -15.81 -18.17
N SER A 252 6.52 -14.55 -18.22
CA SER A 252 7.43 -14.00 -17.19
C SER A 252 6.80 -14.02 -15.80
N LEU A 253 5.51 -13.68 -15.70
CA LEU A 253 4.79 -13.67 -14.42
C LEU A 253 4.64 -15.09 -13.85
N LEU A 254 4.31 -16.07 -14.69
CA LEU A 254 4.23 -17.48 -14.29
C LEU A 254 5.60 -17.98 -13.81
N ALA A 255 6.67 -17.67 -14.53
CA ALA A 255 8.03 -18.02 -14.14
C ALA A 255 8.44 -17.36 -12.82
N MET A 256 8.07 -16.09 -12.59
CA MET A 256 8.31 -15.40 -11.32
C MET A 256 7.56 -16.06 -10.14
N ASN A 257 6.30 -16.44 -10.34
CA ASN A 257 5.55 -17.14 -9.30
C ASN A 257 6.16 -18.50 -8.97
N LYS A 258 6.64 -19.24 -9.99
CA LYS A 258 7.37 -20.49 -9.77
C LYS A 258 8.68 -20.23 -9.03
N LEU A 259 9.47 -19.24 -9.45
CA LEU A 259 10.73 -18.86 -8.79
C LEU A 259 10.52 -18.59 -7.30
N ARG A 260 9.48 -17.83 -6.95
CA ARG A 260 9.13 -17.56 -5.54
C ARG A 260 8.83 -18.85 -4.78
N GLN A 261 8.09 -19.78 -5.38
CA GLN A 261 7.80 -21.07 -4.75
C GLN A 261 9.07 -21.89 -4.50
N GLU A 262 9.99 -21.94 -5.46
CA GLU A 262 11.28 -22.63 -5.29
C GLU A 262 12.13 -22.00 -4.17
N VAL A 263 12.19 -20.67 -4.12
CA VAL A 263 12.92 -19.95 -3.06
C VAL A 263 12.31 -20.22 -1.67
N GLU A 264 10.99 -20.16 -1.54
CA GLU A 264 10.31 -20.47 -0.27
C GLU A 264 10.52 -21.93 0.16
N LEU A 265 10.51 -22.84 -0.81
CA LEU A 265 10.77 -24.25 -0.57
C LEU A 265 12.21 -24.46 -0.07
N GLU A 266 13.21 -23.84 -0.68
CA GLU A 266 14.61 -23.90 -0.22
C GLU A 266 14.80 -23.27 1.15
N LYS A 267 14.14 -22.14 1.44
CA LYS A 267 14.13 -21.56 2.79
C LYS A 267 13.53 -22.52 3.82
N SER A 268 12.46 -23.22 3.47
CA SER A 268 11.83 -24.19 4.38
C SER A 268 12.72 -25.40 4.66
N ARG A 269 13.48 -25.87 3.65
CA ARG A 269 14.49 -26.93 3.80
C ARG A 269 15.64 -26.49 4.69
N ALA A 270 16.16 -25.28 4.48
CA ALA A 270 17.24 -24.72 5.29
C ALA A 270 16.86 -24.55 6.78
N LYS A 271 15.57 -24.36 7.10
CA LYS A 271 15.08 -24.32 8.49
C LYS A 271 15.05 -25.69 9.16
N LEU A 272 14.87 -26.78 8.41
CA LEU A 272 14.90 -28.16 8.96
C LEU A 272 16.33 -28.63 9.22
N ASP A 273 17.28 -28.20 8.40
CA ASP A 273 18.70 -28.47 8.60
C ASP A 273 19.21 -27.57 9.74
N SER A 274 19.23 -28.09 10.97
CA SER A 274 19.54 -27.40 12.24
C SER A 274 20.93 -26.73 12.37
N ARG A 275 21.64 -26.46 11.27
CA ARG A 275 22.78 -25.57 11.22
C ARG A 275 22.29 -24.20 10.78
N ASN A 276 22.32 -23.25 11.71
CA ASN A 276 22.06 -21.81 11.58
C ASN A 276 23.03 -21.11 10.59
N CYS A 277 23.22 -21.67 9.39
CA CYS A 277 24.04 -21.11 8.34
C CYS A 277 23.08 -20.50 7.34
N GLU A 278 22.95 -19.17 7.35
CA GLU A 278 22.34 -18.43 6.24
C GLU A 278 23.13 -18.78 4.99
N LYS A 279 22.61 -19.71 4.19
CA LYS A 279 23.23 -20.09 2.92
C LYS A 279 22.84 -19.06 1.89
N ASP A 280 23.83 -18.59 1.15
CA ASP A 280 23.58 -17.88 -0.09
C ASP A 280 22.86 -18.83 -1.04
N LEU A 281 21.74 -18.37 -1.58
CA LEU A 281 20.89 -19.13 -2.49
C LEU A 281 20.70 -18.31 -3.77
N GLU A 282 21.00 -18.93 -4.90
CA GLU A 282 20.62 -18.41 -6.20
C GLU A 282 19.66 -19.40 -6.89
N VAL A 283 18.53 -18.89 -7.39
CA VAL A 283 17.60 -19.65 -8.23
C VAL A 283 17.38 -18.89 -9.53
N CYS A 284 17.56 -19.59 -10.65
CA CYS A 284 17.45 -19.01 -11.99
C CYS A 284 16.46 -19.83 -12.83
N ILE A 285 15.43 -19.18 -13.38
CA ILE A 285 14.44 -19.80 -14.25
C ILE A 285 14.45 -19.12 -15.62
N ARG A 286 14.59 -19.93 -16.67
CA ARG A 286 14.33 -19.51 -18.04
C ARG A 286 12.83 -19.62 -18.34
N ALA A 287 12.19 -18.50 -18.61
CA ALA A 287 10.77 -18.46 -18.96
C ALA A 287 10.54 -18.80 -20.44
N LYS A 288 9.32 -19.23 -20.80
CA LYS A 288 8.97 -19.66 -22.17
C LYS A 288 9.09 -18.54 -23.20
N ASN A 289 8.89 -17.30 -22.78
CA ASN A 289 9.04 -16.11 -23.61
C ASN A 289 10.49 -15.62 -23.69
N ASN A 290 11.47 -16.47 -23.37
CA ASN A 290 12.88 -16.10 -23.40
C ASN A 290 13.25 -14.96 -22.42
N ALA A 291 12.55 -14.86 -21.29
CA ALA A 291 12.98 -14.01 -20.18
C ALA A 291 13.81 -14.82 -19.16
N TRP A 292 14.76 -14.17 -18.51
CA TRP A 292 15.39 -14.72 -17.30
C TRP A 292 14.71 -14.17 -16.06
N VAL A 293 14.42 -15.07 -15.12
CA VAL A 293 13.83 -14.75 -13.82
C VAL A 293 14.78 -15.29 -12.76
N ILE A 294 15.42 -14.40 -12.01
CA ILE A 294 16.51 -14.72 -11.09
C ILE A 294 16.13 -14.28 -9.68
N SER A 295 16.44 -15.11 -8.69
CA SER A 295 16.45 -14.72 -7.29
C SER A 295 17.80 -14.99 -6.65
N ARG A 296 18.29 -14.03 -5.85
CA ARG A 296 19.43 -14.20 -4.95
C ARG A 296 19.00 -13.91 -3.53
N VAL A 297 19.31 -14.82 -2.61
CA VAL A 297 19.08 -14.65 -1.18
C VAL A 297 20.42 -14.73 -0.47
N THR A 298 20.78 -13.68 0.25
CA THR A 298 22.05 -13.55 0.98
C THR A 298 21.80 -12.85 2.30
N ARG A 299 22.18 -13.49 3.41
CA ARG A 299 22.12 -12.93 4.78
C ARG A 299 20.83 -12.18 5.10
N GLY A 300 19.68 -12.86 5.00
CA GLY A 300 18.37 -12.26 5.29
C GLY A 300 17.86 -11.25 4.26
N LYS A 301 18.57 -11.04 3.14
CA LYS A 301 18.17 -10.16 2.04
C LYS A 301 17.86 -10.97 0.80
N GLU A 302 16.92 -10.48 0.00
CA GLU A 302 16.40 -11.18 -1.16
C GLU A 302 16.27 -10.22 -2.33
N LEU A 303 16.80 -10.61 -3.48
CA LEU A 303 16.64 -9.92 -4.75
C LEU A 303 15.89 -10.85 -5.69
N TYR A 304 14.85 -10.35 -6.35
CA TYR A 304 14.12 -11.00 -7.43
C TYR A 304 14.20 -10.09 -8.65
N MET A 305 14.52 -10.64 -9.83
CA MET A 305 14.73 -9.85 -11.04
C MET A 305 14.18 -10.57 -12.27
N VAL A 306 13.55 -9.82 -13.18
CA VAL A 306 13.07 -10.27 -14.48
C VAL A 306 13.73 -9.47 -15.59
N LEU A 307 14.28 -10.20 -16.57
CA LEU A 307 14.99 -9.71 -17.74
C LEU A 307 14.24 -10.14 -19.01
N GLU A 308 13.30 -9.32 -19.50
CA GLU A 308 12.46 -9.68 -20.67
C GLU A 308 13.12 -9.40 -22.03
N LYS A 309 14.22 -8.64 -22.08
CA LYS A 309 14.93 -8.31 -23.33
C LYS A 309 16.20 -9.15 -23.55
N ALA A 310 16.26 -10.36 -23.00
CA ALA A 310 17.44 -11.20 -23.09
C ALA A 310 17.29 -12.29 -24.18
N ASN A 311 17.83 -12.00 -25.37
CA ASN A 311 18.45 -13.04 -26.21
C ASN A 311 19.78 -13.56 -25.60
N GLU A 312 19.99 -13.29 -24.32
CA GLU A 312 21.28 -13.28 -23.65
C GLU A 312 21.33 -14.44 -22.64
N THR A 313 22.45 -15.14 -22.60
CA THR A 313 22.66 -16.39 -21.85
C THR A 313 22.51 -16.20 -20.34
N LEU A 314 22.51 -17.29 -19.56
CA LEU A 314 22.51 -17.22 -18.09
C LEU A 314 23.68 -16.38 -17.56
N LEU A 315 24.83 -16.40 -18.26
CA LEU A 315 26.01 -15.60 -17.91
C LEU A 315 25.71 -14.09 -17.95
N TYR A 316 25.05 -13.60 -19.00
CA TYR A 316 24.63 -12.20 -19.08
C TYR A 316 23.62 -11.85 -18.00
N ALA A 317 22.71 -12.78 -17.70
CA ALA A 317 21.73 -12.58 -16.66
C ALA A 317 22.38 -12.47 -15.26
N SER A 318 23.38 -13.30 -14.97
CA SER A 318 24.20 -13.21 -13.73
C SER A 318 24.99 -11.90 -13.66
N ASP A 319 25.70 -11.53 -14.73
CA ASP A 319 26.47 -10.29 -14.81
C ASP A 319 25.58 -9.05 -14.63
N ALA A 320 24.35 -9.08 -15.16
CA ALA A 320 23.39 -8.01 -14.96
C ALA A 320 22.95 -7.89 -13.48
N VAL A 321 22.81 -9.01 -12.77
CA VAL A 321 22.50 -9.04 -11.34
C VAL A 321 23.70 -8.57 -10.51
N GLU A 322 24.92 -8.94 -10.85
CA GLU A 322 26.16 -8.44 -10.22
C GLU A 322 26.29 -6.92 -10.38
N LYS A 323 26.19 -6.43 -11.61
CA LYS A 323 26.22 -4.99 -11.90
C LYS A 323 25.11 -4.20 -11.21
N PHE A 324 23.97 -4.83 -10.95
CA PHE A 324 22.89 -4.25 -10.17
C PHE A 324 23.24 -4.25 -8.68
N SER A 325 23.74 -5.38 -8.17
CA SER A 325 24.18 -5.56 -6.79
C SER A 325 25.23 -4.53 -6.40
N ASP A 326 26.29 -4.36 -7.21
CA ASP A 326 27.37 -3.43 -6.92
C ASP A 326 26.89 -1.97 -6.88
N ARG A 327 26.03 -1.60 -7.83
CA ARG A 327 25.55 -0.22 -7.96
C ARG A 327 24.47 0.17 -6.96
N TYR A 328 23.56 -0.75 -6.62
CA TYR A 328 22.34 -0.43 -5.88
C TYR A 328 22.21 -1.17 -4.54
N CYS A 329 23.02 -2.19 -4.32
CA CYS A 329 23.03 -3.03 -3.14
C CYS A 329 24.41 -3.13 -2.48
N ASN A 330 25.36 -2.27 -2.84
CA ASN A 330 26.74 -2.27 -2.31
C ASN A 330 27.44 -3.64 -2.41
N GLY A 331 27.17 -4.39 -3.48
CA GLY A 331 27.77 -5.72 -3.69
C GLY A 331 27.17 -6.84 -2.84
N THR A 332 26.04 -6.60 -2.15
CA THR A 332 25.48 -7.59 -1.20
C THR A 332 25.09 -8.93 -1.85
N PHE A 333 24.71 -8.92 -3.12
CA PHE A 333 24.33 -10.13 -3.88
C PHE A 333 25.41 -10.54 -4.90
N SER A 334 26.63 -10.05 -4.73
CA SER A 334 27.77 -10.43 -5.56
C SER A 334 28.34 -11.75 -5.02
N LEU A 335 28.68 -12.69 -5.91
CA LEU A 335 29.06 -14.06 -5.54
C LEU A 335 30.58 -14.23 -5.31
N ASP A 336 31.33 -13.12 -5.24
CA ASP A 336 32.80 -13.07 -5.16
C ASP A 336 33.33 -12.73 -3.75
#